data_AF-A0A538JZZ4-F1
#
_entry.id   AF-A0A538JZZ4-F1
#
_cell.length_a   1.000
_cell.length_b   1.000
_cell.length_c   1.000
_cell.angle_alpha   90.00
_cell.angle_beta   90.00
_cell.angle_gamma   90.00
#
_symmetry.space_group_name_H-M   'P 1'
#
loop_
_entity.id
_entity.type
_entity.pdbx_description
1 polymer ?
#
loop_
_entity_poly.entity_id
_entity_poly.type
_entity_poly.pdbx_seq_one_letter_code
_entity_poly.pdbx_strand_id
1 'polypeptide(L)'
;MTGDLHRFEAHATIEPGEHERGLDHERIQLVRVVLTDAGPVIANGGDGPEIYRPDVVCLLRPSEARGLAARLLELADHATTQRSAR
;
A
#
# COMPACT_ATOMS: atom_id res chain seq x y z
N MET A 1 -4.09 -19.22 -22.22
CA MET A 1 -3.85 -18.91 -20.80
C MET A 1 -2.95 -17.69 -20.74
N THR A 2 -3.53 -16.52 -20.96
CA THR A 2 -2.89 -15.24 -20.69
C THR A 2 -2.91 -15.08 -19.17
N GLY A 3 -1.74 -15.17 -18.53
CA GLY A 3 -1.64 -14.90 -17.11
C GLY A 3 -1.99 -13.42 -16.91
N ASP A 4 -3.15 -13.15 -16.32
CA ASP A 4 -3.55 -11.80 -15.97
C ASP A 4 -2.49 -11.22 -15.03
N LEU A 5 -1.76 -10.24 -15.55
CA LEU A 5 -0.74 -9.52 -14.79
C LEU A 5 -1.47 -8.66 -13.75
N HIS A 6 -1.65 -9.20 -12.55
CA HIS A 6 -2.02 -8.38 -11.40
C HIS A 6 -0.91 -7.34 -11.19
N ARG A 7 -1.23 -6.08 -11.49
CA ARG A 7 -0.34 -4.95 -11.24
C ARG A 7 -0.65 -4.40 -9.85
N PHE A 8 -0.02 -5.00 -8.84
CA PHE A 8 -0.01 -4.44 -7.50
C PHE A 8 0.90 -3.20 -7.51
N GLU A 9 0.34 -2.04 -7.20
CA GLU A 9 1.10 -0.80 -7.07
C GLU A 9 0.97 -0.24 -5.66
N ALA A 10 2.09 0.22 -5.12
CA ALA A 10 2.12 0.98 -3.88
C ALA A 10 2.69 2.36 -4.20
N HIS A 11 1.97 3.42 -3.82
CA HIS A 11 2.45 4.78 -3.96
C HIS A 11 2.26 5.58 -2.66
N ALA A 12 3.18 6.51 -2.42
CA ALA A 12 3.12 7.42 -1.27
C ALA A 12 3.26 8.87 -1.76
N THR A 13 2.38 9.76 -1.28
CA THR A 13 2.38 11.18 -1.65
C THR A 13 2.07 12.07 -0.45
N ILE A 14 2.29 13.37 -0.60
CA ILE A 14 1.84 14.42 0.31
C ILE A 14 0.74 15.18 -0.43
N GLU A 15 -0.51 15.04 0.02
CA GLU A 15 -1.63 15.79 -0.56
C GLU A 15 -1.86 17.07 0.26
N PRO A 16 -1.91 18.26 -0.39
CA PRO A 16 -2.24 19.49 0.29
C PRO A 16 -3.61 19.41 0.97
N GLY A 17 -3.67 19.77 2.25
CA GLY A 17 -4.92 19.80 3.01
C GLY A 17 -5.13 18.57 3.88
N GLU A 18 -4.45 17.45 3.63
CA GLU A 18 -4.46 16.28 4.52
C GLU A 18 -3.61 16.53 5.78
N HIS A 19 -4.25 17.06 6.81
CA HIS A 19 -3.60 17.35 8.09
C HIS A 19 -4.37 16.75 9.25
N GLU A 20 -3.63 16.36 10.27
CA GLU A 20 -4.16 16.07 11.59
C GLU A 20 -3.86 17.24 12.55
N ARG A 21 -4.73 17.46 13.54
CA ARG A 21 -4.49 18.43 14.60
C ARG A 21 -3.85 17.74 15.80
N GLY A 22 -2.64 18.15 16.16
CA GLY A 22 -1.94 17.65 17.33
C GLY A 22 -2.47 18.21 18.65
N LEU A 23 -1.87 17.76 19.76
CA LEU A 23 -2.28 18.11 21.12
C LEU A 23 -2.03 19.59 21.44
N ASP A 24 -1.00 20.21 20.85
CA ASP A 24 -0.65 21.61 21.03
C ASP A 24 -1.29 22.50 19.94
N HIS A 25 -2.35 22.00 19.29
CA HIS A 25 -3.02 22.63 18.14
C HIS A 25 -2.15 22.81 16.90
N GLU A 26 -0.98 22.18 16.84
CA GLU A 26 -0.14 22.14 15.66
C GLU A 26 -0.81 21.36 14.53
N ARG A 27 -0.52 21.75 13.29
CA ARG A 27 -0.96 21.02 12.09
C ARG A 27 0.14 20.05 11.70
N ILE A 28 -0.20 18.77 11.69
CA ILE A 28 0.70 17.70 11.26
C ILE A 28 0.30 17.32 9.83
N GLN A 29 1.20 17.57 8.87
CA GLN A 29 1.02 17.09 7.51
C GLN A 29 1.05 15.56 7.48
N LEU A 30 0.02 14.95 6.91
CA LEU A 30 -0.07 13.51 6.76
C LEU A 30 0.57 13.06 5.45
N VAL A 31 1.07 11.82 5.46
CA VAL A 31 1.55 11.10 4.29
C VAL A 31 0.45 10.16 3.85
N ARG A 32 0.04 10.27 2.59
CA ARG A 32 -0.96 9.40 1.96
C ARG A 32 -0.27 8.21 1.34
N VAL A 33 -0.56 7.01 1.84
CA VAL A 33 -0.14 5.74 1.26
C VAL A 33 -1.34 5.10 0.59
N VAL A 34 -1.18 4.70 -0.67
CA VAL A 34 -2.22 4.02 -1.44
C VAL A 34 -1.67 2.69 -1.93
N LEU A 35 -2.45 1.63 -1.71
CA LEU A 35 -2.23 0.31 -2.25
C LEU A 35 -3.32 0.04 -3.28
N THR A 36 -2.91 -0.06 -4.53
CA THR A 36 -3.78 -0.31 -5.67
C THR A 36 -3.64 -1.76 -6.10
N ASP A 37 -4.78 -2.44 -6.21
CA ASP A 37 -4.91 -3.75 -6.84
C ASP A 37 -5.57 -3.53 -8.21
N ALA A 38 -4.77 -3.16 -9.21
CA ALA A 38 -5.26 -2.84 -10.56
C ALA A 38 -5.46 -4.11 -11.40
N GLY A 39 -6.14 -5.12 -10.86
CA GLY A 39 -6.49 -6.35 -11.56
C GLY A 39 -7.94 -6.74 -11.33
N PRO A 40 -8.66 -7.24 -12.36
CA PRO A 40 -9.98 -7.80 -12.16
C PRO A 40 -9.87 -9.02 -11.23
N VAL A 41 -10.63 -9.02 -10.14
CA VAL A 41 -10.79 -10.21 -9.30
C VAL A 41 -12.02 -10.94 -9.79
N ILE A 42 -11.85 -12.17 -10.28
CA ILE A 42 -12.99 -13.02 -10.64
C ILE A 42 -13.66 -13.47 -9.36
N ALA A 43 -14.88 -12.99 -9.11
CA ALA A 43 -15.69 -13.50 -8.02
C ALA A 43 -15.90 -15.01 -8.24
N ASN A 44 -15.71 -15.85 -7.22
CA ASN A 44 -16.03 -17.29 -7.28
C ASN A 44 -15.21 -18.15 -8.25
N GLY A 45 -13.91 -17.88 -8.42
CA GLY A 45 -12.96 -18.91 -8.87
C GLY A 45 -13.07 -19.36 -10.34
N GLY A 46 -13.53 -18.49 -11.24
CA GLY A 46 -13.40 -18.70 -12.69
C GLY A 46 -14.57 -18.17 -13.52
N ASP A 47 -15.80 -18.23 -13.00
CA ASP A 47 -17.02 -17.95 -13.76
C ASP A 47 -17.86 -16.76 -13.26
N GLY A 48 -17.40 -16.06 -12.22
CA GLY A 48 -18.12 -14.90 -11.69
C GLY A 48 -17.70 -13.58 -12.33
N PRO A 49 -18.43 -12.49 -12.02
CA PRO A 49 -18.13 -11.17 -12.57
C PRO A 49 -16.72 -10.71 -12.16
N GLU A 50 -16.08 -9.97 -13.05
CA GLU A 50 -14.89 -9.19 -12.72
C GLU A 50 -15.27 -8.10 -11.71
N ILE A 51 -14.64 -8.13 -10.54
CA ILE A 51 -14.80 -7.13 -9.50
C ILE A 51 -13.50 -6.36 -9.37
N TYR A 52 -13.59 -5.03 -9.43
CA TYR A 52 -12.51 -4.12 -9.08
C TYR A 52 -12.53 -3.91 -7.58
N ARG A 53 -11.39 -4.16 -6.92
CA ARG A 53 -11.23 -3.82 -5.50
C ARG A 53 -10.92 -2.32 -5.39
N PRO A 54 -11.56 -1.61 -4.45
CA PRO A 54 -11.22 -0.21 -4.21
C PRO A 54 -9.78 -0.11 -3.70
N ASP A 55 -9.12 0.99 -4.05
CA ASP A 55 -7.81 1.33 -3.50
C ASP A 55 -7.86 1.37 -1.97
N VAL A 56 -6.85 0.77 -1.33
CA VAL A 56 -6.68 0.87 0.11
C VAL A 56 -5.85 2.12 0.38
N VAL A 57 -6.48 3.09 1.04
CA VAL A 57 -5.88 4.38 1.37
C VAL A 57 -5.61 4.45 2.87
N CYS A 58 -4.39 4.83 3.24
CA CYS A 58 -3.99 5.05 4.62
C CYS A 58 -3.31 6.41 4.76
N LEU A 59 -3.79 7.23 5.71
CA LEU A 59 -3.15 8.48 6.07
C LEU A 59 -2.31 8.26 7.32
N LEU A 60 -1.01 8.52 7.21
CA LEU A 60 -0.03 8.26 8.25
C LEU A 60 0.63 9.55 8.70
N ARG A 61 0.85 9.70 10.01
CA ARG A 61 1.78 10.71 10.50
C ARG A 61 3.19 10.42 9.98
N PRO A 62 4.08 11.42 9.88
CA PRO A 62 5.44 11.21 9.39
C PRO A 62 6.23 10.13 10.15
N SER A 63 6.01 9.98 11.46
CA SER A 63 6.63 8.92 12.27
C SER A 63 6.14 7.52 11.89
N GLU A 64 4.83 7.39 11.67
CA GLU A 64 4.19 6.12 11.28
C GLU A 64 4.61 5.71 9.86
N ALA A 65 4.66 6.67 8.93
CA ALA A 65 5.14 6.45 7.57
C ALA A 65 6.59 5.95 7.54
N ARG A 66 7.47 6.53 8.38
CA ARG A 66 8.86 6.04 8.54
C ARG A 66 8.90 4.63 9.11
N GLY A 67 8.07 4.33 10.12
CA GLY A 67 7.98 2.99 10.71
C GLY A 67 7.54 1.94 9.69
N LEU A 68 6.53 2.26 8.88
CA LEU A 68 6.08 1.40 7.78
C LEU A 68 7.21 1.17 6.75
N ALA A 69 7.89 2.22 6.32
CA ALA A 69 8.99 2.11 5.36
C ALA A 69 10.13 1.22 5.87
N ALA A 70 10.53 1.39 7.14
CA ALA A 70 11.56 0.54 7.77
C ALA A 70 11.13 -0.93 7.79
N ARG A 71 9.87 -1.20 8.15
CA ARG A 71 9.35 -2.57 8.19
C ARG A 71 9.30 -3.22 6.81
N LEU A 72 8.91 -2.47 5.78
CA LEU A 72 8.90 -2.96 4.41
C LEU A 72 10.32 -3.29 3.92
N LEU A 73 11.31 -2.47 4.28
CA LEU A 73 12.71 -2.74 3.97
C LEU A 73 13.21 -4.03 4.62
N GLU A 74 12.98 -4.22 5.92
CA GLU A 74 13.33 -5.46 6.63
C GLU A 74 12.71 -6.69 5.98
N LEU A 75 11.45 -6.61 5.56
CA LEU A 75 10.76 -7.72 4.91
C LEU A 75 11.34 -8.04 3.53
N ALA A 76 11.74 -7.01 2.77
CA ALA A 76 12.39 -7.20 1.47
C ALA A 76 13.76 -7.87 1.60
N ASP A 77 14.55 -7.49 2.60
CA ASP A 77 15.86 -8.08 2.89
C ASP A 77 15.72 -9.55 3.30
N HIS A 78 14.75 -9.87 4.16
CA HIS A 78 14.45 -11.26 4.54
C HIS A 78 14.00 -12.10 3.34
N ALA A 79 13.11 -11.58 2.49
CA ALA A 79 12.64 -12.30 1.31
C ALA A 79 13.79 -12.61 0.33
N THR A 80 14.71 -11.65 0.14
CA THR A 80 15.90 -11.83 -0.68
C THR A 80 16.82 -12.91 -0.12
N THR A 81 17.05 -12.88 1.20
CA THR A 81 17.87 -13.88 1.89
C THR A 81 17.28 -15.29 1.76
N GLN A 82 15.96 -15.44 1.91
CA GLN A 82 15.27 -16.72 1.74
C GLN A 82 15.32 -17.25 0.30
N ARG A 83 15.31 -16.37 -0.69
CA ARG A 83 15.42 -16.75 -2.11
C ARG A 83 16.81 -17.27 -2.45
N SER A 84 17.87 -16.69 -1.87
CA SER A 84 19.25 -17.11 -2.09
C SER A 84 19.61 -18.42 -1.37
N ALA A 85 18.80 -18.84 -0.37
CA ALA A 85 18.99 -20.08 0.38
C ALA A 85 18.24 -21.28 -0.23
N ARG A 86 17.53 -21.09 -1.35
CA ARG A 86 16.85 -22.13 -2.13
C ARG A 86 17.57 -22.33 -3.47
#